data_AF-A0A947RBI1-F1
#
_entry.id   AF-A0A947RBI1-F1
#
_cell.length_a   1.000
_cell.length_b   1.000
_cell.length_c   1.000
_cell.angle_alpha   90.00
_cell.angle_beta   90.00
_cell.angle_gamma   90.00
#
_symmetry.space_group_name_H-M   'P 1'
#
loop_
_entity.id
_entity.type
_entity.pdbx_description
1 polymer ?
#
loop_
_entity_poly.entity_id
_entity_poly.type
_entity_poly.pdbx_seq_one_letter_code
_entity_poly.pdbx_strand_id
1 'polypeptide(L)' 'MLPLDVIRKHYPNLSDEDLKKIQVFIYELCCGLMQHFYGEDWDKDIEGMDLENE' A
#
# COMPACT_ATOMS: atom_id res chain seq x y z
N MET A 1 4.55 0.19 5.98
CA MET A 1 4.56 1.55 5.39
C MET A 1 5.95 1.86 4.84
N LEU A 2 6.03 2.63 3.74
CA LEU A 2 7.31 3.01 3.11
C LEU A 2 8.19 3.81 4.10
N PRO A 3 9.48 3.51 4.32
CA PRO A 3 10.29 4.25 5.27
C PRO A 3 10.45 5.74 4.90
N LEU A 4 10.33 6.65 5.89
CA LEU A 4 10.45 8.10 5.64
C LEU A 4 11.82 8.49 5.07
N ASP A 5 12.89 7.76 5.41
CA ASP A 5 14.23 7.99 4.88
C ASP A 5 14.32 7.77 3.36
N VAL A 6 13.47 6.89 2.81
CA VAL A 6 13.37 6.69 1.36
C VAL A 6 12.74 7.91 0.71
N ILE A 7 11.66 8.44 1.31
CA ILE A 7 10.95 9.63 0.82
C ILE A 7 11.84 10.87 0.94
N ARG A 8 12.62 10.99 2.02
CA ARG A 8 13.52 12.12 2.27
C ARG A 8 14.61 12.26 1.21
N LYS A 9 15.06 11.16 0.59
CA LYS A 9 16.00 11.23 -0.55
C LYS A 9 15.45 12.04 -1.73
N HIS A 10 14.14 12.04 -1.91
CA HIS A 10 13.46 12.78 -2.98
C HIS A 10 12.99 14.17 -2.53
N TYR A 11 12.69 14.33 -1.23
CA TYR A 11 12.19 15.57 -0.66
C TYR A 11 13.02 16.00 0.57
N PRO A 12 14.30 16.36 0.39
CA PRO A 12 15.23 16.56 1.51
C PRO A 12 14.89 17.76 2.40
N ASN A 13 14.18 18.75 1.85
CA ASN A 13 13.89 20.02 2.52
C ASN A 13 12.51 20.08 3.18
N LEU A 14 11.71 19.00 3.06
CA LEU A 14 10.39 18.96 3.68
C LEU A 14 10.47 18.57 5.16
N SER A 15 9.49 19.06 5.92
CA SER A 15 9.32 18.69 7.32
C SER A 15 8.90 17.22 7.44
N ASP A 16 9.21 16.60 8.58
CA ASP A 16 8.77 15.23 8.89
C ASP A 16 7.25 15.06 8.79
N GLU A 17 6.48 16.09 9.13
CA GLU A 17 5.03 16.09 9.00
C GLU A 17 4.59 16.02 7.54
N ASP A 18 5.23 16.77 6.65
CA ASP A 18 4.93 16.74 5.22
C ASP A 18 5.38 15.43 4.57
N LEU A 19 6.52 14.88 5.00
CA LEU A 19 6.96 13.55 4.55
C LEU A 19 5.97 12.44 4.95
N LYS A 20 5.34 12.55 6.13
CA LYS A 20 4.26 11.63 6.55
C LYS A 20 3.01 11.76 5.68
N LYS A 21 2.64 12.97 5.27
CA LYS A 21 1.52 13.16 4.32
C LYS A 21 1.79 12.46 2.99
N ILE A 22 3.02 12.58 2.47
CA ILE A 22 3.45 11.87 1.26
C ILE A 22 3.43 10.36 1.48
N GLN A 23 3.91 9.88 2.62
CA GLN A 23 3.89 8.46 2.97
C GLN A 23 2.47 7.88 2.97
N VAL A 24 1.50 8.60 3.55
CA VAL A 24 0.08 8.21 3.56
C VAL A 24 -0.48 8.20 2.14
N PHE A 25 -0.25 9.26 1.37
CA PHE A 25 -0.72 9.35 -0.02
C PHE A 25 -0.21 8.20 -0.89
N ILE A 26 1.08 7.88 -0.81
CA ILE A 26 1.68 6.76 -1.57
C ILE A 26 1.04 5.44 -1.13
N TYR A 27 0.84 5.23 0.17
CA TYR A 27 0.19 4.03 0.68
C TYR A 27 -1.22 3.87 0.12
N GLU A 28 -2.05 4.91 0.20
CA GLU A 28 -3.42 4.89 -0.31
C GLU A 28 -3.45 4.67 -1.83
N LEU A 29 -2.55 5.30 -2.58
CA LEU A 29 -2.42 5.09 -4.02
C LEU A 29 -2.06 3.63 -4.34
N CYS A 30 -1.08 3.05 -3.64
CA CYS A 30 -0.71 1.65 -3.82
C CYS A 30 -1.89 0.71 -3.49
N CYS A 31 -2.62 0.95 -2.40
CA CYS A 31 -3.81 0.18 -2.06
C CYS A 31 -4.87 0.29 -3.15
N GLY A 32 -5.14 1.50 -3.66
CA GLY A 32 -6.10 1.72 -4.73
C GLY A 32 -5.70 1.02 -6.03
N LEU A 33 -4.42 1.04 -6.40
CA LEU A 33 -3.91 0.30 -7.55
C LEU A 33 -4.04 -1.21 -7.35
N MET A 34 -3.67 -1.73 -6.17
CA MET A 34 -3.82 -3.15 -5.87
C MET A 34 -5.28 -3.60 -5.94
N GLN A 35 -6.20 -2.82 -5.37
CA GLN A 35 -7.63 -3.10 -5.45
C GLN A 35 -8.15 -2.99 -6.90
N HIS A 36 -7.69 -2.04 -7.69
CA HIS A 36 -8.15 -1.87 -9.06
C HIS A 36 -7.70 -3.01 -9.98
N PHE A 37 -6.44 -3.46 -9.86
CA PHE A 37 -5.88 -4.49 -10.72
C PHE A 37 -6.10 -5.91 -10.22
N TYR A 38 -6.17 -6.11 -8.90
CA TYR A 38 -6.22 -7.44 -8.28
C TYR A 38 -7.42 -7.62 -7.34
N GLY A 39 -8.22 -6.59 -7.09
CA GLY A 39 -9.31 -6.65 -6.11
C GLY A 39 -10.47 -7.56 -6.50
N GLU A 40 -10.77 -7.73 -7.79
CA GLU A 40 -11.82 -8.66 -8.24
C GLU A 40 -11.39 -10.14 -8.17
N ASP A 41 -10.09 -10.43 -8.26
CA ASP A 41 -9.54 -11.78 -8.20
C ASP A 41 -9.14 -12.20 -6.78
N TRP A 42 -8.80 -11.24 -5.91
CA TRP A 42 -8.42 -11.49 -4.52
C TRP A 42 -9.55 -12.11 -3.69
N ASP A 43 -10.80 -11.69 -3.90
CA ASP A 43 -11.96 -12.28 -3.22
C ASP A 43 -12.26 -13.72 -3.69
N LYS A 44 -11.91 -14.06 -4.93
CA LYS A 44 -12.12 -15.41 -5.49
C LYS A 44 -11.09 -16.42 -5.02
N ASP A 45 -9.84 -15.99 -4.82
CA ASP A 45 -8.77 -16.88 -4.34
C ASP A 45 -8.87 -17.18 -2.83
N ILE A 46 -9.51 -16.31 -2.04
CA ILE A 46 -9.78 -16.57 -0.61
C ILE A 46 -10.86 -17.65 -0.43
N GLU A 47 -11.92 -17.66 -1.24
CA GLU A 47 -12.94 -18.73 -1.18
C GLU A 47 -12.37 -20.11 -1.58
N GLY A 48 -11.26 -20.15 -2.32
CA GLY A 48 -10.56 -21.39 -2.68
C GLY A 48 -9.55 -21.91 -1.64
N MET A 49 -9.17 -21.09 -0.65
CA MET A 49 -8.18 -21.45 0.37
C MET A 49 -8.78 -22.00 1.68
N ASP A 50 -10.10 -21.90 1.89
CA ASP A 50 -10.78 -22.36 3.11
C ASP A 50 -11.32 -23.81 3.03
N LEU A 51 -10.96 -24.61 2.01
CA LEU A 51 -11.48 -25.97 1.81
C LEU A 51 -10.42 -27.10 1.77
N GLU A 52 -9.19 -26.88 2.27
CA GLU A 52 -8.20 -27.96 2.42
C GLU A 52 -7.73 -28.21 3.87
N ASN A 53 -8.44 -27.68 4.88
CA ASN A 53 -8.23 -28.06 6.28
C ASN A 53 -9.56 -28.37 6.99
N GLU A 54 -10.23 -29.45 6.60
CA GLU A 54 -11.03 -30.31 7.48
C GLU A 54 -11.25 -31.72 6.90
#